data_AF-A0A2V5VD72-F1
#
_entry.id   AF-A0A2V5VD72-F1
#
_cell.length_a   1.000
_cell.length_b   1.000
_cell.length_c   1.000
_cell.angle_alpha   90.00
_cell.angle_beta   90.00
_cell.angle_gamma   90.00
#
_symmetry.space_group_name_H-M   'P 1'
#
loop_
_entity.id
_entity.type
_entity.pdbx_description
1 polymer ?
#
loop_
_entity_poly.entity_id
_entity_poly.type
_entity_poly.pdbx_seq_one_letter_code
_entity_poly.pdbx_strand_id
1 'polypeptide(L)'
;MRLQRYAQHRARSARSTFPHCDACGKNDPMSLANRYADLLDTVRIRERALFFPLRIPNELELQARWFAGDFGKHFVSLAGDKIDIVQFGTWNREAGPDFRDAAIRINGSDPIRGCIELDVSDRSWETHGHATNPAFEETVLHVFIERSNREFFTRTRSNRNVSQVCIDPTVLPDAFSANVPLARPGRCQAPLKDLPEERVRSVLDAAAQ
;
A
#
# COMPACT_ATOMS: atom_id res chain seq x y z
N MET A 1 35.50 20.79 -62.22
CA MET A 1 35.36 22.22 -61.85
C MET A 1 35.80 22.35 -60.40
N ARG A 2 37.04 22.79 -60.17
CA ARG A 2 37.43 24.10 -59.60
C ARG A 2 36.92 24.27 -58.16
N LEU A 3 37.80 24.16 -57.14
CA LEU A 3 38.66 25.26 -56.60
C LEU A 3 37.76 26.39 -56.01
N GLN A 4 37.96 26.99 -54.84
CA GLN A 4 39.18 27.23 -54.07
C GLN A 4 38.82 27.89 -52.72
N ARG A 5 39.75 27.79 -51.78
CA ARG A 5 39.90 28.58 -50.55
C ARG A 5 39.85 30.10 -50.82
N TYR A 6 39.38 30.88 -49.83
CA TYR A 6 39.81 32.26 -49.52
C TYR A 6 39.63 32.42 -48.00
N ALA A 7 40.65 32.55 -47.16
CA ALA A 7 41.75 33.53 -47.04
C ALA A 7 41.48 34.47 -45.84
N GLN A 8 42.43 34.45 -44.91
CA GLN A 8 42.55 35.31 -43.74
C GLN A 8 42.80 36.76 -44.16
N HIS A 9 42.34 37.75 -43.39
CA HIS A 9 43.10 38.98 -43.17
C HIS A 9 42.68 39.70 -41.86
N ARG A 10 43.70 39.95 -41.02
CA ARG A 10 43.71 40.90 -39.89
C ARG A 10 43.76 42.34 -40.41
N ALA A 11 43.13 43.28 -39.69
CA ALA A 11 43.77 44.50 -39.18
C ALA A 11 42.83 45.34 -38.27
N ARG A 12 43.34 45.66 -37.06
CA ARG A 12 43.40 46.96 -36.33
C ARG A 12 42.25 47.97 -36.53
N SER A 13 41.81 48.81 -35.60
CA SER A 13 42.09 49.13 -34.19
C SER A 13 41.28 50.42 -33.94
N ALA A 14 40.36 50.45 -32.99
CA ALA A 14 39.94 51.72 -32.39
C ALA A 14 39.72 51.49 -30.89
N ARG A 15 40.62 52.06 -30.09
CA ARG A 15 40.46 52.16 -28.64
C ARG A 15 39.30 53.10 -28.37
N SER A 16 38.33 52.65 -27.59
CA SER A 16 37.56 53.52 -26.71
C SER A 16 37.68 52.93 -25.30
N THR A 17 38.16 53.78 -24.41
CA THR A 17 38.50 53.53 -23.02
C THR A 17 37.26 53.60 -22.11
N PHE A 18 37.33 52.84 -21.01
CA PHE A 18 36.53 52.89 -19.75
C PHE A 18 35.22 52.08 -19.68
N PRO A 19 34.83 51.57 -18.49
CA PRO A 19 35.60 50.85 -17.48
C PRO A 19 35.01 49.44 -17.22
N HIS A 20 35.80 48.62 -16.53
CA HIS A 20 35.50 47.26 -16.09
C HIS A 20 34.33 47.26 -15.08
N CYS A 21 33.30 46.45 -15.32
CA CYS A 21 32.44 45.93 -14.25
C CYS A 21 32.47 44.40 -14.29
N ASP A 22 33.22 43.83 -13.35
CA ASP A 22 33.14 42.42 -13.02
C ASP A 22 31.83 42.12 -12.29
N ALA A 23 31.41 40.86 -12.38
CA ALA A 23 30.32 40.18 -11.66
C ALA A 23 28.92 40.26 -12.27
N CYS A 24 28.71 39.55 -13.39
CA CYS A 24 27.45 38.84 -13.61
C CYS A 24 27.60 37.44 -13.02
N GLY A 25 27.24 37.28 -11.75
CA GLY A 25 27.14 35.98 -11.10
C GLY A 25 26.10 35.14 -11.83
N LYS A 26 26.53 34.05 -12.46
CA LYS A 26 25.63 33.05 -13.02
C LYS A 26 24.83 32.46 -11.87
N ASN A 27 23.54 32.77 -11.78
CA ASN A 27 22.63 32.10 -10.86
C ASN A 27 22.45 30.66 -11.36
N ASP A 28 23.28 29.76 -10.83
CA ASP A 28 23.19 28.33 -11.08
C ASP A 28 22.04 27.76 -10.23
N PRO A 29 20.95 27.25 -10.83
CA PRO A 29 19.79 26.74 -10.09
C PRO A 29 20.15 25.59 -9.15
N MET A 30 21.23 24.84 -9.43
CA MET A 30 21.75 23.82 -8.52
C MET A 30 22.32 24.40 -7.21
N SER A 31 22.81 25.65 -7.23
CA SER A 31 23.33 26.31 -6.02
C SER A 31 22.23 26.75 -5.06
N LEU A 32 21.03 27.06 -5.56
CA LEU A 32 19.91 27.46 -4.71
C LEU A 32 19.28 26.24 -4.02
N ALA A 33 19.14 25.13 -4.75
CA ALA A 33 18.64 23.87 -4.20
C ALA A 33 19.53 23.35 -3.05
N ASN A 34 20.85 23.40 -3.22
CA ASN A 34 21.79 22.98 -2.17
C ASN A 34 21.77 23.92 -0.95
N ARG A 35 21.72 25.24 -1.17
CA ARG A 35 21.59 26.20 -0.07
C ARG A 35 20.27 26.07 0.69
N TYR A 36 19.20 25.69 0.00
CA TYR A 36 17.91 25.40 0.61
C TYR A 36 17.98 24.16 1.49
N ALA A 37 18.59 23.07 1.00
CA ALA A 37 18.80 21.85 1.77
C ALA A 37 19.63 22.09 3.04
N ASP A 38 20.72 22.87 2.93
CA ASP A 38 21.56 23.24 4.08
C ASP A 38 20.79 24.06 5.13
N LEU A 39 19.86 24.94 4.68
CA LEU A 39 18.99 25.74 5.55
C LEU A 39 17.97 24.88 6.30
N LEU A 40 17.44 23.83 5.67
CA LEU A 40 16.52 22.90 6.32
C LEU A 40 17.21 22.09 7.43
N ASP A 41 18.44 21.64 7.19
CA ASP A 41 19.20 20.82 8.13
C ASP A 41 19.69 21.64 9.35
N THR A 42 20.08 22.89 9.12
CA THR A 42 20.60 23.79 10.17
C THR A 42 19.53 24.36 11.08
N VAL A 43 18.31 24.61 10.59
CA VAL A 43 17.26 25.32 11.37
C VAL A 43 16.27 24.35 12.05
N ARG A 44 16.40 23.03 11.84
CA ARG A 44 15.42 22.02 12.31
C ARG A 44 13.98 22.39 11.95
N ILE A 45 13.78 23.06 10.82
CA ILE A 45 12.45 23.37 10.31
C ILE A 45 11.85 22.03 9.88
N ARG A 46 10.88 21.53 10.64
CA ARG A 46 9.99 20.48 10.13
C ARG A 46 9.10 21.16 9.09
N GLU A 47 9.53 21.14 7.83
CA GLU A 47 8.59 21.37 6.75
C GLU A 47 7.49 20.33 6.89
N ARG A 48 6.29 20.80 7.19
CA ARG A 48 5.09 19.99 7.10
C ARG A 48 4.92 19.75 5.61
N ALA A 49 5.20 18.54 5.13
CA ALA A 49 5.06 18.22 3.71
C ALA A 49 3.63 18.60 3.28
N LEU A 50 3.53 19.67 2.49
CA LEU A 50 2.24 20.16 1.99
C LEU A 50 1.67 19.23 0.90
N PHE A 51 2.53 18.37 0.37
CA PHE A 51 2.21 17.34 -0.61
C PHE A 51 2.96 16.06 -0.22
N PHE A 52 2.26 15.14 0.44
CA PHE A 52 2.67 13.75 0.38
C PHE A 52 2.24 13.25 -1.01
N PRO A 53 3.17 12.84 -1.89
CA PRO A 53 2.73 12.09 -3.07
C PRO A 53 1.98 10.89 -2.52
N LEU A 54 0.69 10.77 -2.85
CA LEU A 54 -0.12 9.61 -2.53
C LEU A 54 0.57 8.40 -3.15
N ARG A 55 1.40 7.72 -2.35
CA ARG A 55 2.04 6.49 -2.74
C ARG A 55 1.01 5.41 -2.54
N ILE A 56 0.45 4.91 -3.64
CA ILE A 56 -0.39 3.72 -3.61
C ILE A 56 0.50 2.57 -3.10
N PRO A 57 0.16 1.95 -1.95
CA PRO A 57 0.94 0.82 -1.45
C PRO A 57 0.84 -0.33 -2.45
N ASN A 58 1.92 -1.09 -2.58
CA ASN A 58 1.82 -2.37 -3.28
C ASN A 58 1.03 -3.37 -2.44
N GLU A 59 0.61 -4.47 -3.05
CA GLU A 59 -0.19 -5.52 -2.41
C GLU A 59 0.47 -6.06 -1.13
N LEU A 60 1.79 -6.27 -1.15
CA LEU A 60 2.50 -6.76 0.02
C LEU A 60 2.46 -5.78 1.21
N GLU A 61 2.58 -4.48 0.94
CA GLU A 61 2.43 -3.43 1.95
C GLU A 61 0.99 -3.35 2.46
N LEU A 62 -0.01 -3.52 1.59
CA LEU A 62 -1.42 -3.59 1.96
C LEU A 62 -1.69 -4.77 2.90
N GLN A 63 -1.22 -5.97 2.55
CA GLN A 63 -1.29 -7.17 3.39
C GLN A 63 -0.60 -6.96 4.74
N ALA A 64 0.57 -6.34 4.76
CA ALA A 64 1.30 -6.05 5.98
C ALA A 64 0.56 -5.10 6.94
N ARG A 65 -0.02 -4.02 6.40
CA ARG A 65 -0.83 -3.06 7.15
C ARG A 65 -2.12 -3.70 7.66
N TRP A 66 -2.72 -4.58 6.86
CA TRP A 66 -3.87 -5.38 7.28
C TRP A 66 -3.52 -6.32 8.44
N PHE A 67 -2.39 -7.03 8.34
CA PHE A 67 -1.88 -7.89 9.42
C PHE A 67 -1.58 -7.11 10.70
N ALA A 68 -1.06 -5.88 10.58
CA ALA A 68 -0.82 -4.99 11.72
C ALA A 68 -2.12 -4.44 12.35
N GLY A 69 -3.26 -4.56 11.66
CA GLY A 69 -4.54 -4.03 12.10
C GLY A 69 -4.68 -2.52 11.88
N ASP A 70 -3.86 -1.93 11.02
CA ASP A 70 -3.78 -0.46 10.82
C ASP A 70 -5.11 0.13 10.32
N PHE A 71 -5.89 -0.65 9.59
CA PHE A 71 -7.19 -0.23 9.03
C PHE A 71 -8.36 -0.40 10.01
N GLY A 72 -8.10 -0.89 11.22
CA GLY A 72 -9.15 -1.25 12.18
C GLY A 72 -9.89 -2.53 11.79
N LYS A 73 -11.05 -2.74 12.40
CA LYS A 73 -11.82 -3.99 12.29
C LYS A 73 -13.27 -3.81 11.85
N HIS A 74 -13.69 -2.57 11.58
CA HIS A 74 -15.06 -2.22 11.26
C HIS A 74 -15.10 -1.53 9.90
N PHE A 75 -15.82 -2.12 8.96
CA PHE A 75 -15.89 -1.68 7.59
C PHE A 75 -17.34 -1.65 7.10
N VAL A 76 -17.55 -0.96 5.97
CA VAL A 76 -18.82 -0.99 5.24
C VAL A 76 -18.54 -1.56 3.85
N SER A 77 -19.31 -2.57 3.45
CA SER A 77 -19.17 -3.18 2.13
C SER A 77 -19.64 -2.23 1.04
N LEU A 78 -19.27 -2.50 -0.22
CA LEU A 78 -19.80 -1.75 -1.36
C LEU A 78 -21.33 -1.86 -1.49
N ALA A 79 -21.94 -2.91 -0.93
CA ALA A 79 -23.39 -3.08 -0.90
C ALA A 79 -24.05 -2.36 0.31
N GLY A 80 -23.27 -1.73 1.19
CA GLY A 80 -23.75 -1.02 2.38
C GLY A 80 -23.85 -1.88 3.65
N ASP A 81 -23.40 -3.13 3.60
CA ASP A 81 -23.41 -4.02 4.77
C ASP A 81 -22.31 -3.64 5.77
N LYS A 82 -22.60 -3.76 7.06
CA LYS A 82 -21.59 -3.64 8.11
C LYS A 82 -20.77 -4.93 8.18
N ILE A 83 -19.46 -4.79 8.04
CA ILE A 83 -18.50 -5.89 8.12
C ILE A 83 -17.63 -5.70 9.37
N ASP A 84 -17.69 -6.65 10.30
CA ASP A 84 -16.78 -6.70 11.45
C ASP A 84 -15.77 -7.83 11.27
N ILE A 85 -14.48 -7.54 11.37
CA ILE A 85 -13.43 -8.54 11.42
C ILE A 85 -13.35 -9.10 12.84
N VAL A 86 -13.81 -10.34 13.02
CA VAL A 86 -13.73 -11.07 14.29
C VAL A 86 -12.34 -11.68 14.47
N GLN A 87 -11.79 -12.23 13.38
CA GLN A 87 -10.44 -12.77 13.31
C GLN A 87 -9.85 -12.44 11.93
N PHE A 88 -8.70 -11.76 11.90
CA PHE A 88 -7.99 -11.40 10.66
C PHE A 88 -7.48 -12.61 9.87
N GLY A 89 -7.31 -13.74 10.56
CA GLY A 89 -6.75 -14.97 9.99
C GLY A 89 -5.23 -15.05 10.13
N THR A 90 -4.67 -16.06 9.48
CA THR A 90 -3.22 -16.27 9.37
C THR A 90 -2.76 -15.77 8.01
N TRP A 91 -1.82 -14.81 8.01
CA TRP A 91 -1.24 -14.29 6.78
C TRP A 91 -0.46 -15.38 6.05
N ASN A 92 -0.90 -15.69 4.85
CA ASN A 92 -0.36 -16.65 3.92
C ASN A 92 0.68 -15.97 3.02
N ARG A 93 1.87 -16.55 2.92
CA ARG A 93 2.96 -16.07 2.06
C ARG A 93 3.25 -16.99 0.87
N GLU A 94 2.37 -17.97 0.68
CA GLU A 94 2.40 -18.96 -0.37
C GLU A 94 1.24 -18.71 -1.35
N ALA A 95 1.02 -19.64 -2.28
CA ALA A 95 -0.11 -19.54 -3.20
C ALA A 95 -1.47 -19.64 -2.46
N GLY A 96 -2.51 -19.08 -3.08
CA GLY A 96 -3.87 -19.03 -2.53
C GLY A 96 -4.15 -17.68 -1.87
N PRO A 97 -5.25 -17.59 -1.09
CA PRO A 97 -5.67 -16.33 -0.50
C PRO A 97 -4.65 -15.75 0.47
N ASP A 98 -4.60 -14.43 0.58
CA ASP A 98 -3.67 -13.71 1.45
C ASP A 98 -3.84 -14.05 2.94
N PHE A 99 -5.06 -14.21 3.41
CA PHE A 99 -5.32 -14.57 4.81
C PHE A 99 -6.25 -15.78 4.88
N ARG A 100 -5.80 -16.81 5.60
CA ARG A 100 -6.55 -18.05 5.83
C ARG A 100 -7.14 -18.08 7.23
N ASP A 101 -8.20 -18.87 7.43
CA ASP A 101 -8.85 -19.03 8.75
C ASP A 101 -9.31 -17.70 9.37
N ALA A 102 -9.73 -16.75 8.54
CA ALA A 102 -10.37 -15.53 9.01
C ALA A 102 -11.81 -15.80 9.46
N ALA A 103 -12.37 -14.88 10.22
CA ALA A 103 -13.78 -14.85 10.57
C ALA A 103 -14.32 -13.42 10.51
N ILE A 104 -15.41 -13.24 9.77
CA ILE A 104 -16.09 -11.95 9.63
C ILE A 104 -17.53 -12.06 10.11
N ARG A 105 -18.11 -10.95 10.54
CA ARG A 105 -19.54 -10.83 10.84
C ARG A 105 -20.16 -9.82 9.90
N ILE A 106 -21.33 -10.14 9.37
CA ILE A 106 -22.07 -9.28 8.46
C ILE A 106 -23.35 -8.83 9.16
N ASN A 107 -23.56 -7.52 9.30
CA ASN A 107 -24.77 -6.95 9.89
C ASN A 107 -25.15 -7.54 11.26
N GLY A 108 -24.17 -7.88 12.10
CA GLY A 108 -24.42 -8.44 13.43
C GLY A 108 -24.75 -9.94 13.47
N SER A 109 -24.63 -10.67 12.34
CA SER A 109 -24.92 -12.11 12.25
C SER A 109 -23.94 -12.99 13.06
N ASP A 110 -24.15 -14.30 13.00
CA ASP A 110 -23.12 -15.25 13.40
C ASP A 110 -21.86 -15.10 12.53
N PRO A 111 -20.65 -15.31 13.09
CA PRO A 111 -19.41 -15.23 12.34
C PRO A 111 -19.34 -16.25 11.21
N ILE A 112 -18.95 -15.78 10.03
CA ILE A 112 -18.67 -16.58 8.85
C ILE A 112 -17.16 -16.78 8.78
N ARG A 113 -16.71 -18.05 8.78
CA ARG A 113 -15.30 -18.40 8.61
C ARG A 113 -14.93 -18.48 7.13
N GLY A 114 -13.70 -18.12 6.79
CA GLY A 114 -13.20 -18.23 5.43
C GLY A 114 -11.84 -17.57 5.24
N CYS A 115 -11.58 -17.14 4.01
CA CYS A 115 -10.36 -16.42 3.63
C CYS A 115 -10.64 -14.94 3.34
N ILE A 116 -9.59 -14.12 3.42
CA ILE A 116 -9.60 -12.72 2.99
C ILE A 116 -8.54 -12.55 1.92
N GLU A 117 -8.90 -11.87 0.84
CA GLU A 117 -7.98 -11.50 -0.25
C GLU A 117 -7.81 -9.98 -0.28
N LEU A 118 -6.57 -9.52 -0.46
CA LEU A 118 -6.27 -8.10 -0.60
C LEU A 118 -5.65 -7.82 -1.95
N ASP A 119 -6.29 -6.92 -2.69
CA ASP A 119 -5.82 -6.50 -4.00
C ASP A 119 -5.62 -4.97 -4.02
N VAL A 120 -4.78 -4.49 -4.94
CA VAL A 120 -4.70 -3.03 -5.17
C VAL A 120 -6.01 -2.52 -5.76
N SER A 121 -6.62 -3.25 -6.69
CA SER A 121 -7.83 -2.83 -7.41
C SER A 121 -8.94 -3.88 -7.34
N ASP A 122 -10.19 -3.40 -7.35
CA ASP A 122 -11.41 -4.24 -7.49
C ASP A 122 -11.36 -5.22 -8.67
N ARG A 123 -10.65 -4.89 -9.75
CA ARG A 123 -10.51 -5.73 -10.96
C ARG A 123 -9.52 -6.86 -10.81
N SER A 124 -8.59 -6.74 -9.86
CA SER A 124 -7.51 -7.70 -9.68
C SER A 124 -8.05 -9.11 -9.48
N TRP A 125 -9.19 -9.25 -8.80
CA TRP A 125 -9.89 -10.52 -8.63
C TRP A 125 -10.08 -11.33 -9.92
N GLU A 126 -10.59 -10.68 -10.97
CA GLU A 126 -10.81 -11.33 -12.25
C GLU A 126 -9.50 -11.47 -13.04
N THR A 127 -8.62 -10.46 -13.00
CA THR A 127 -7.36 -10.50 -13.77
C THR A 127 -6.35 -11.51 -13.24
N HIS A 128 -6.38 -11.79 -11.93
CA HIS A 128 -5.60 -12.85 -11.31
C HIS A 128 -6.26 -14.23 -11.44
N GLY A 129 -7.50 -14.29 -11.92
CA GLY A 129 -8.25 -15.53 -12.13
C GLY A 129 -8.80 -16.15 -10.84
N HIS A 130 -8.89 -15.40 -9.74
CA HIS A 130 -9.41 -15.88 -8.45
C HIS A 130 -10.84 -16.41 -8.59
N ALA A 131 -11.66 -15.79 -9.44
CA ALA A 131 -13.03 -16.22 -9.70
C ALA A 131 -13.18 -17.66 -10.24
N THR A 132 -12.12 -18.24 -10.80
CA THR A 132 -12.15 -19.63 -11.33
C THR A 132 -11.24 -20.58 -10.58
N ASN A 133 -10.43 -20.05 -9.65
CA ASN A 133 -9.43 -20.82 -8.94
C ASN A 133 -10.04 -21.42 -7.65
N PRO A 134 -10.02 -22.76 -7.48
CA PRO A 134 -10.60 -23.41 -6.32
C PRO A 134 -9.94 -23.02 -4.98
N ALA A 135 -8.71 -22.51 -4.97
CA ALA A 135 -8.06 -22.04 -3.75
C ALA A 135 -8.79 -20.84 -3.09
N PHE A 136 -9.58 -20.10 -3.87
CA PHE A 136 -10.32 -18.91 -3.44
C PHE A 136 -11.80 -19.21 -3.16
N GLU A 137 -12.20 -20.48 -3.20
CA GLU A 137 -13.60 -20.87 -3.00
C GLU A 137 -14.11 -20.55 -1.60
N GLU A 138 -13.22 -20.47 -0.60
CA GLU A 138 -13.58 -20.13 0.78
C GLU A 138 -13.39 -18.64 1.11
N THR A 139 -13.09 -17.81 0.11
CA THR A 139 -12.97 -16.36 0.33
C THR A 139 -14.34 -15.77 0.70
N VAL A 140 -14.36 -15.01 1.79
CA VAL A 140 -15.55 -14.37 2.35
C VAL A 140 -15.48 -12.84 2.25
N LEU A 141 -14.27 -12.30 2.10
CA LEU A 141 -14.04 -10.87 1.97
C LEU A 141 -12.93 -10.61 0.95
N HIS A 142 -13.21 -9.70 0.01
CA HIS A 142 -12.23 -9.12 -0.89
C HIS A 142 -12.05 -7.65 -0.54
N VAL A 143 -10.83 -7.27 -0.20
CA VAL A 143 -10.46 -5.93 0.23
C VAL A 143 -9.57 -5.30 -0.83
N PHE A 144 -9.85 -4.05 -1.20
CA PHE A 144 -9.00 -3.32 -2.13
C PHE A 144 -8.98 -1.83 -1.83
N ILE A 145 -8.09 -1.09 -2.50
CA ILE A 145 -7.92 0.35 -2.27
C ILE A 145 -8.28 1.21 -3.48
N GLU A 146 -8.23 0.65 -4.69
CA GLU A 146 -8.61 1.34 -5.92
C GLU A 146 -9.92 0.76 -6.48
N ARG A 147 -10.96 1.60 -6.48
CA ARG A 147 -12.23 1.28 -7.13
C ARG A 147 -12.19 1.75 -8.58
N SER A 148 -12.52 0.86 -9.50
CA SER A 148 -12.61 1.22 -10.91
C SER A 148 -13.91 1.98 -11.23
N ASN A 149 -13.96 2.59 -12.42
CA ASN A 149 -15.11 3.38 -12.87
C ASN A 149 -16.36 2.56 -13.23
N ARG A 150 -16.29 1.24 -13.14
CA ARG A 150 -17.40 0.32 -13.37
C ARG A 150 -17.55 -0.56 -12.15
N GLU A 151 -18.77 -1.01 -11.88
CA GLU A 151 -18.98 -1.96 -10.79
C GLU A 151 -18.49 -3.36 -11.20
N PHE A 152 -17.65 -3.94 -10.35
CA PHE A 152 -17.20 -5.31 -10.44
C PHE A 152 -17.69 -6.08 -9.23
N PHE A 153 -18.31 -7.22 -9.48
CA PHE A 153 -18.75 -8.14 -8.43
C PHE A 153 -17.70 -9.23 -8.25
N THR A 154 -17.30 -9.45 -7.01
CA THR A 154 -16.40 -10.54 -6.66
C THR A 154 -17.21 -11.80 -6.44
N ARG A 155 -16.89 -12.86 -7.17
CA ARG A 155 -17.52 -14.18 -7.03
C ARG A 155 -16.49 -15.29 -6.98
N THR A 156 -16.83 -16.36 -6.27
CA THR A 156 -16.05 -17.60 -6.27
C THR A 156 -16.36 -18.45 -7.50
N ARG A 157 -15.66 -19.57 -7.65
CA ARG A 157 -15.88 -20.53 -8.73
C ARG A 157 -17.29 -21.12 -8.70
N SER A 158 -17.89 -21.29 -7.52
CA SER A 158 -19.29 -21.70 -7.37
C SER A 158 -20.32 -20.60 -7.65
N ASN A 159 -19.88 -19.39 -8.06
CA ASN A 159 -20.68 -18.18 -8.20
C ASN A 159 -21.26 -17.63 -6.89
N ARG A 160 -20.67 -18.00 -5.74
CA ARG A 160 -21.00 -17.34 -4.48
C ARG A 160 -20.47 -15.91 -4.51
N ASN A 161 -21.30 -14.94 -4.17
CA ASN A 161 -20.87 -13.55 -4.01
C ASN A 161 -19.92 -13.41 -2.81
N VAL A 162 -18.83 -12.69 -2.99
CA VAL A 162 -17.85 -12.37 -1.96
C VAL A 162 -18.03 -10.89 -1.60
N SER A 163 -18.15 -10.58 -0.32
CA SER A 163 -18.30 -9.20 0.13
C SER A 163 -17.06 -8.38 -0.24
N GLN A 164 -17.27 -7.15 -0.70
CA GLN A 164 -16.21 -6.25 -1.14
C GLN A 164 -16.10 -5.05 -0.21
N VAL A 165 -14.89 -4.71 0.21
CA VAL A 165 -14.58 -3.52 1.01
C VAL A 165 -13.52 -2.70 0.29
N CYS A 166 -13.82 -1.43 0.03
CA CYS A 166 -12.86 -0.46 -0.45
C CYS A 166 -12.30 0.32 0.75
N ILE A 167 -10.99 0.28 0.95
CA ILE A 167 -10.30 1.01 2.01
C ILE A 167 -9.68 2.27 1.43
N ASP A 168 -9.78 3.38 2.15
CA ASP A 168 -9.04 4.58 1.84
C ASP A 168 -7.63 4.50 2.45
N PRO A 169 -6.54 4.35 1.67
CA PRO A 169 -5.20 4.25 2.23
C PRO A 169 -4.71 5.57 2.85
N THR A 170 -5.38 6.70 2.59
CA THR A 170 -4.99 8.02 3.10
C THR A 170 -5.29 8.22 4.58
N VAL A 171 -6.14 7.37 5.18
CA VAL A 171 -6.44 7.43 6.61
C VAL A 171 -5.30 6.87 7.48
N LEU A 172 -4.24 6.33 6.88
CA LEU A 172 -3.10 5.78 7.60
C LEU A 172 -1.94 6.78 7.76
N PRO A 173 -1.15 6.68 8.84
CA PRO A 173 0.09 7.44 8.98
C PRO A 173 1.07 7.14 7.83
N ASP A 174 1.80 8.16 7.37
CA ASP A 174 2.80 8.03 6.29
C ASP A 174 3.94 7.07 6.65
N ALA A 175 4.23 6.93 7.95
CA ALA A 175 5.32 6.11 8.45
C ALA A 175 4.96 4.62 8.50
N PHE A 176 5.04 3.94 7.36
CA PHE A 176 5.12 2.48 7.36
C PHE A 176 6.56 2.04 7.62
N SER A 177 6.79 1.32 8.71
CA SER A 177 8.10 0.68 8.93
C SER A 177 8.20 -0.54 8.04
N ALA A 178 9.15 -0.54 7.09
CA ALA A 178 9.44 -1.69 6.23
C ALA A 178 9.86 -2.96 7.01
N ASN A 179 10.08 -2.85 8.33
CA ASN A 179 10.22 -3.98 9.23
C ASN A 179 8.85 -4.61 9.50
N VAL A 180 8.26 -5.18 8.46
CA VAL A 180 7.01 -5.92 8.58
C VAL A 180 7.28 -7.17 9.40
N PRO A 181 6.61 -7.36 10.56
CA PRO A 181 6.75 -8.59 11.32
C PRO A 181 6.37 -9.75 10.42
N LEU A 182 7.26 -10.74 10.29
CA LEU A 182 6.91 -12.00 9.64
C LEU A 182 5.64 -12.54 10.28
N ALA A 183 4.69 -12.96 9.45
CA ALA A 183 3.51 -13.70 9.87
C ALA A 183 3.95 -14.90 10.72
N ARG A 184 3.87 -14.77 12.04
CA ARG A 184 4.15 -15.84 12.97
C ARG A 184 2.81 -16.23 13.57
N PRO A 185 2.45 -17.52 13.55
CA PRO A 185 1.31 -17.99 14.32
C PRO A 185 1.40 -17.46 15.76
N GLY A 186 0.25 -17.06 16.32
CA GLY A 186 0.19 -16.54 17.68
C GLY A 186 0.77 -17.52 18.68
N ARG A 187 1.25 -17.02 19.83
CA ARG A 187 1.91 -17.85 20.86
C ARG A 187 1.03 -19.00 21.37
N CYS A 188 -0.29 -18.90 21.21
CA CYS A 188 -1.25 -19.93 21.58
C CYS A 188 -1.37 -21.05 20.53
N GLN A 189 -0.88 -20.88 19.30
CA GLN A 189 -1.03 -21.87 18.25
C GLN A 189 -0.32 -23.18 18.61
N ALA A 190 0.97 -23.15 18.96
CA ALA A 190 1.72 -24.36 19.29
C ALA A 190 1.20 -25.09 20.55
N PRO A 191 0.91 -24.41 21.69
CA PRO A 191 0.37 -25.07 22.88
C PRO A 191 -1.03 -25.66 22.68
N LEU A 192 -1.87 -25.04 21.85
CA LEU A 192 -3.26 -25.49 21.66
C LEU A 192 -3.41 -26.52 20.53
N LYS A 193 -2.47 -26.58 19.59
CA LYS A 193 -2.58 -27.40 18.37
C LYS A 193 -2.86 -28.88 18.66
N ASP A 194 -2.19 -29.44 19.66
CA ASP A 194 -2.22 -30.88 19.96
C ASP A 194 -3.11 -31.21 21.18
N LEU A 195 -3.88 -30.23 21.69
CA LEU A 195 -4.80 -30.48 22.80
C LEU A 195 -6.08 -31.18 22.32
N PRO A 196 -6.63 -32.12 23.12
CA PRO A 196 -7.96 -32.65 22.90
C PRO A 196 -9.00 -31.53 22.88
N GLU A 197 -10.01 -31.65 22.01
CA GLU A 197 -11.02 -30.60 21.80
C GLU A 197 -11.72 -30.17 23.09
N GLU A 198 -11.99 -31.11 24.00
CA GLU A 198 -12.56 -30.83 25.33
C GLU A 198 -11.68 -29.90 26.17
N ARG A 199 -10.35 -30.07 26.11
CA ARG A 199 -9.41 -29.21 26.84
C ARG A 199 -9.29 -27.84 26.19
N VAL A 200 -9.34 -27.77 24.86
CA VAL A 200 -9.39 -26.48 24.16
C VAL A 200 -10.64 -25.71 24.56
N ARG A 201 -11.82 -26.35 24.54
CA ARG A 201 -13.08 -25.73 24.97
C ARG A 201 -13.01 -25.22 26.41
N SER A 202 -12.52 -26.05 27.33
CA SER A 202 -12.35 -25.66 28.73
C SER A 202 -11.42 -24.45 28.91
N VAL A 203 -10.34 -24.35 28.13
CA VAL A 203 -9.42 -23.20 28.16
C VAL A 203 -10.10 -21.94 27.60
N LEU A 204 -10.86 -22.07 26.51
CA LEU A 204 -11.60 -20.95 25.91
C LEU A 204 -12.70 -20.43 26.83
N ASP A 205 -13.47 -21.33 27.45
CA ASP A 205 -14.52 -20.97 28.41
C ASP A 205 -13.95 -20.25 29.64
N ALA A 206 -12.79 -20.70 30.14
CA ALA A 206 -12.10 -20.04 31.26
C ALA A 206 -11.55 -18.66 30.88
N ALA A 207 -11.15 -18.45 29.61
CA ALA A 207 -10.63 -17.17 29.14
C ALA A 207 -11.73 -16.14 28.78
N ALA A 208 -12.98 -16.60 28.65
CA ALA A 208 -14.13 -15.75 28.35
C ALA A 208 -14.80 -15.15 29.62
N GLN A 209 -14.40 -15.58 30.81
CA GLN A 209 -14.84 -15.07 32.13
C GLN A 209 -14.00 -13.88 32.58
#